data_AF-A0A450SI30-F1
#
_entry.id   AF-A0A450SI30-F1
#
_cell.length_a   1.000
_cell.length_b   1.000
_cell.length_c   1.000
_cell.angle_alpha   90.00
_cell.angle_beta   90.00
_cell.angle_gamma   90.00
#
_symmetry.space_group_name_H-M   'P 1'
#
loop_
_entity.id
_entity.type
_entity.pdbx_description
1 polymer ?
#
loop_
_entity_poly.entity_id
_entity_poly.type
_entity_poly.pdbx_seq_one_letter_code
_entity_poly.pdbx_strand_id
1 'polypeptide(L)'
;MGGITTNVSITNSLDRKARINCTAPVDTGAAHMVLPSAWKEMLGNPHVIRTVDCETATQQLVPGDVCGPIEIRIEGFQPVCSEVLFPGVCPT
;
A
#
# COMPACT_ATOMS: atom_id res chain seq x y z
N MET A 1 14.03 -2.36 -17.41
CA MET A 1 14.04 -3.64 -16.68
C MET A 1 12.65 -4.24 -16.77
N GLY A 2 12.54 -5.50 -17.17
CA GLY A 2 11.27 -6.20 -17.37
C GLY A 2 10.70 -6.69 -16.04
N GLY A 3 9.57 -6.12 -15.63
CA GLY A 3 8.80 -6.55 -14.47
C GLY A 3 7.32 -6.56 -14.83
N ILE A 4 6.54 -7.43 -14.18
CA ILE A 4 5.10 -7.45 -14.37
C ILE A 4 4.51 -6.27 -13.61
N THR A 5 3.84 -5.37 -14.32
CA THR A 5 3.10 -4.26 -13.74
C THR A 5 1.64 -4.34 -14.12
N THR A 6 0.77 -3.75 -13.31
CA THR A 6 -0.66 -3.69 -13.58
C THR A 6 -1.26 -2.40 -13.04
N ASN A 7 -2.36 -1.94 -13.63
CA ASN A 7 -3.08 -0.80 -13.09
C ASN A 7 -3.87 -1.22 -11.86
N VAL A 8 -3.79 -0.40 -10.82
CA VAL A 8 -4.48 -0.61 -9.56
C VAL A 8 -5.22 0.66 -9.16
N SER A 9 -6.46 0.49 -8.73
CA SER A 9 -7.22 1.51 -8.03
C SER A 9 -7.27 1.17 -6.55
N ILE A 10 -6.86 2.12 -5.71
CA ILE A 10 -6.79 1.99 -4.26
C ILE A 10 -7.71 3.07 -3.70
N THR A 11 -8.74 2.68 -2.95
CA THR A 11 -9.76 3.62 -2.45
C THR A 11 -9.98 3.38 -0.97
N ASN A 12 -9.97 4.44 -0.17
CA ASN A 12 -10.36 4.31 1.23
C ASN A 12 -11.84 3.89 1.29
N SER A 13 -12.14 2.80 2.00
CA SER A 13 -13.51 2.27 2.04
C SER A 13 -14.47 3.17 2.84
N LEU A 14 -13.92 3.97 3.76
CA LEU A 14 -14.66 4.90 4.61
C LEU A 14 -14.73 6.32 4.03
N ASP A 15 -13.81 6.67 3.13
CA ASP A 15 -13.86 7.89 2.33
C ASP A 15 -13.64 7.59 0.85
N ARG A 16 -14.74 7.37 0.13
CA ARG A 16 -14.71 6.99 -1.29
C ARG A 16 -14.15 8.06 -2.22
N LYS A 17 -13.99 9.32 -1.76
CA LYS A 17 -13.35 10.38 -2.55
C LYS A 17 -11.83 10.28 -2.49
N ALA A 18 -11.29 9.70 -1.43
CA ALA A 18 -9.86 9.48 -1.25
C ALA A 18 -9.43 8.22 -2.03
N ARG A 19 -8.94 8.45 -3.25
CA ARG A 19 -8.61 7.40 -4.21
C ARG A 19 -7.30 7.70 -4.93
N ILE A 20 -6.52 6.65 -5.11
CA ILE A 20 -5.29 6.64 -5.90
C ILE A 20 -5.49 5.66 -7.05
N ASN A 21 -5.10 6.07 -8.27
CA ASN A 21 -4.93 5.15 -9.39
C ASN A 21 -3.46 5.19 -9.79
N CYS A 22 -2.81 4.03 -9.87
CA CYS A 22 -1.40 3.93 -10.23
C CYS A 22 -1.12 2.62 -10.97
N THR A 23 0.05 2.57 -11.61
CA THR A 23 0.64 1.31 -12.08
C THR A 23 1.56 0.79 -10.99
N ALA A 24 1.34 -0.43 -10.52
CA ALA A 24 2.13 -1.05 -9.45
C ALA A 24 2.83 -2.33 -9.95
N PRO A 25 4.05 -2.63 -9.47
CA PRO A 25 4.71 -3.90 -9.73
C PRO A 25 4.01 -5.05 -8.99
N VAL A 26 3.92 -6.21 -9.63
CA VAL A 26 3.48 -7.45 -8.98
C VAL A 26 4.68 -8.10 -8.31
N ASP A 27 4.64 -8.16 -6.98
CA ASP A 27 5.70 -8.73 -6.16
C ASP A 27 5.14 -9.86 -5.30
N THR A 28 5.52 -11.11 -5.60
CA THR A 28 5.10 -12.29 -4.83
C THR A 28 5.90 -12.46 -3.54
N GLY A 29 6.99 -11.72 -3.35
CA GLY A 29 7.74 -11.65 -2.09
C GLY A 29 7.18 -10.64 -1.09
N ALA A 30 6.22 -9.80 -1.50
CA ALA A 30 5.59 -8.82 -0.62
C ALA A 30 4.37 -9.41 0.11
N ALA A 31 4.31 -9.24 1.44
CA ALA A 31 3.18 -9.70 2.26
C ALA A 31 1.95 -8.78 2.20
N HIS A 32 2.12 -7.52 1.78
CA HIS A 32 1.09 -6.49 1.74
C HIS A 32 1.13 -5.70 0.43
N MET A 33 0.05 -4.98 0.12
CA MET A 33 0.14 -3.85 -0.79
C MET A 33 0.89 -2.71 -0.11
N VAL A 34 2.10 -2.44 -0.57
CA VAL A 34 2.99 -1.42 0.01
C VAL A 34 2.86 -0.13 -0.78
N LEU A 35 2.59 0.98 -0.08
CA LEU A 35 2.44 2.30 -0.67
C LEU A 35 3.47 3.26 -0.09
N PRO A 36 3.94 4.26 -0.84
CA PRO A 36 4.80 5.30 -0.29
C PRO A 36 4.11 6.00 0.88
N SER A 37 4.81 6.20 2.00
CA SER A 37 4.26 6.89 3.18
C SER A 37 3.72 8.29 2.87
N ALA A 38 4.30 8.98 1.88
CA ALA A 38 3.80 10.27 1.39
C ALA A 38 2.38 10.21 0.80
N TRP A 39 1.88 9.03 0.43
CA TRP A 39 0.55 8.85 -0.15
C TRP A 39 -0.55 8.62 0.89
N LYS A 40 -0.20 8.52 2.18
CA LYS A 40 -1.17 8.26 3.26
C LYS A 40 -2.24 9.35 3.33
N GLU A 41 -1.84 10.62 3.18
CA GLU A 41 -2.76 11.76 3.16
C GLU A 41 -3.68 11.75 1.92
N MET A 42 -3.19 11.27 0.77
CA MET A 42 -4.00 11.15 -0.46
C MET A 42 -5.14 10.12 -0.31
N LEU A 43 -4.99 9.16 0.61
CA LEU A 43 -6.04 8.22 1.01
C LEU A 43 -6.87 8.70 2.21
N GLY A 44 -6.78 9.98 2.55
CA GLY A 44 -7.57 10.58 3.63
C GLY A 44 -7.14 10.13 5.02
N ASN A 45 -5.85 9.81 5.19
CA ASN A 45 -5.28 9.32 6.46
C ASN A 45 -6.05 8.12 7.02
N PRO A 46 -6.04 6.96 6.33
CA PRO A 46 -6.78 5.78 6.74
C PRO A 46 -6.37 5.32 8.15
N HIS A 47 -7.31 4.69 8.85
CA HIS A 47 -7.11 4.24 10.23
C HIS A 47 -5.96 3.24 10.31
N VAL A 48 -5.02 3.50 11.23
CA VAL A 48 -3.90 2.60 11.52
C VAL A 48 -4.43 1.44 12.36
N ILE A 49 -4.38 0.23 11.81
CA ILE A 49 -4.81 -1.01 12.47
C ILE A 49 -3.70 -1.51 13.41
N ARG A 50 -2.45 -1.45 12.94
CA ARG A 50 -1.25 -1.85 13.68
C ARG A 50 0.01 -1.25 13.05
N THR A 51 1.09 -1.21 13.81
CA THR A 51 2.43 -0.93 13.31
C THR A 51 3.24 -2.23 13.31
N VAL A 52 4.05 -2.46 12.29
CA VAL A 52 4.89 -3.65 12.11
C VAL A 52 6.33 -3.26 11.79
N ASP A 53 7.29 -4.09 12.17
CA ASP A 53 8.68 -3.93 11.73
C ASP A 53 8.84 -4.50 10.32
N CYS A 54 9.27 -3.66 9.39
CA CYS A 54 9.51 -4.04 8.00
C CYS A 54 11.00 -4.23 7.76
N GLU A 55 11.42 -5.45 7.45
CA GLU A 55 12.78 -5.71 6.98
C GLU A 55 12.88 -5.33 5.50
N THR A 56 13.74 -4.35 5.19
CA THR A 56 13.93 -3.86 3.82
C THR A 56 15.02 -4.65 3.10
N ALA A 57 15.14 -4.46 1.79
CA ALA A 57 16.22 -5.06 0.99
C ALA A 57 17.63 -4.66 1.46
N THR A 58 17.78 -3.55 2.20
CA THR A 58 19.06 -3.14 2.83
C THR A 58 19.26 -3.75 4.21
N GLN A 59 18.44 -4.73 4.59
CA GLN A 59 18.44 -5.41 5.90
C GLN A 59 18.21 -4.45 7.08
N GLN A 60 17.64 -3.28 6.82
CA GLN A 60 17.24 -2.34 7.86
C GLN A 60 15.81 -2.64 8.28
N LEU A 61 15.56 -2.58 9.59
CA LEU A 61 14.21 -2.61 10.14
C LEU A 61 13.66 -1.19 10.18
N VAL A 62 12.56 -0.96 9.48
CA VAL A 62 11.81 0.31 9.54
C VAL A 62 10.40 0.07 10.05
N PRO A 63 9.87 0.88 10.98
CA PRO A 63 8.49 0.75 11.41
C PRO A 63 7.56 1.10 10.24
N GLY A 64 6.48 0.35 10.06
CA GLY A 64 5.49 0.60 9.02
C GLY A 64 4.06 0.50 9.55
N ASP A 65 3.21 1.44 9.13
CA ASP A 65 1.81 1.47 9.52
C ASP A 65 0.96 0.64 8.56
N VAL A 66 0.26 -0.35 9.10
CA VAL A 66 -0.77 -1.08 8.38
C VAL A 66 -2.11 -0.39 8.58
N CYS A 67 -2.74 0.04 7.49
CA CYS A 67 -3.95 0.86 7.52
C CYS A 67 -5.10 0.23 6.74
N GLY A 68 -6.33 0.44 7.20
CA GLY A 68 -7.55 -0.05 6.53
C GLY A 68 -8.85 0.46 7.16
N PRO A 69 -10.02 0.04 6.63
CA PRO A 69 -10.21 -0.81 5.45
C PRO A 69 -10.01 -0.06 4.11
N ILE A 70 -9.28 -0.67 3.17
CA ILE A 70 -9.02 -0.16 1.82
C ILE A 70 -9.61 -1.09 0.78
N GLU A 71 -10.35 -0.53 -0.18
CA GLU A 71 -10.75 -1.25 -1.39
C GLU A 71 -9.61 -1.20 -2.41
N ILE A 72 -9.12 -2.37 -2.82
CA ILE A 72 -8.06 -2.54 -3.79
C ILE A 72 -8.65 -3.22 -5.02
N ARG A 73 -8.48 -2.62 -6.20
CA ARG A 73 -8.90 -3.17 -7.47
C ARG A 73 -7.72 -3.26 -8.42
N ILE A 74 -7.31 -4.48 -8.72
CA ILE A 74 -6.34 -4.78 -9.78
C ILE A 74 -7.11 -4.87 -11.11
N GLU A 75 -6.54 -4.29 -12.16
CA GLU A 75 -7.13 -4.33 -13.50
C GLU A 75 -7.45 -5.78 -13.93
N GLY A 76 -8.69 -6.00 -14.39
CA GLY A 76 -9.18 -7.32 -14.78
C GLY A 76 -9.77 -8.17 -13.64
N PHE A 77 -9.70 -7.72 -12.39
CA PHE A 77 -10.22 -8.46 -11.22
C PHE A 77 -11.32 -7.69 -10.48
N GLN A 78 -12.12 -8.43 -9.70
CA GLN A 78 -13.07 -7.83 -8.77
C GLN A 78 -12.32 -7.12 -7.63
N PRO A 79 -12.85 -6.00 -7.11
CA PRO A 79 -12.25 -5.32 -5.98
C PRO A 79 -12.26 -6.21 -4.73
N VAL A 80 -11.22 -6.11 -3.91
CA VAL A 80 -11.12 -6.74 -2.59
C VAL A 80 -10.99 -5.69 -1.51
N CYS A 81 -11.57 -5.93 -0.34
CA CYS A 81 -11.37 -5.08 0.82
C CYS A 81 -10.26 -5.68 1.69
N SER A 82 -9.22 -4.92 1.96
CA SER A 82 -8.03 -5.36 2.70
C SER A 82 -7.38 -4.18 3.42
N GLU A 83 -6.13 -4.35 3.82
CA GLU A 83 -5.26 -3.37 4.43
C GLU A 83 -4.03 -3.10 3.54
N VAL A 84 -3.41 -1.92 3.72
CA VAL A 84 -2.20 -1.49 3.00
C VAL A 84 -1.12 -1.09 3.98
N LEU A 85 0.15 -1.26 3.60
CA LEU A 85 1.32 -0.91 4.40
C LEU A 85 1.94 0.40 3.92
N PHE A 86 2.18 1.32 4.85
CA PHE A 86 2.98 2.52 4.65
C PHE A 86 4.29 2.38 5.45
N PRO A 87 5.40 1.97 4.82
CA PRO A 87 6.67 1.79 5.52
C PRO A 87 7.29 3.14 5.85
N GLY A 88 7.90 3.24 7.03
CA GLY A 88 8.70 4.40 7.43
C GLY A 88 9.83 4.66 6.45
N VAL A 89 10.35 5.89 6.47
CA VAL A 89 11.48 6.27 5.62
C VAL A 89 12.75 5.73 6.27
N CYS A 90 13.49 4.89 5.55
CA CYS A 90 14.87 4.57 5.93
C CYS A 90 15.72 5.84 5.68
N PRO A 91 16.47 6.35 6.67
CA PRO A 91 17.37 7.47 6.42
C PRO A 91 18.37 7.09 5.32
N THR A 92 18.55 7.97 4.34
CA THR A 92 19.57 7.84 3.27
C THR A 92 20.96 8.13 3.80
#